data_AF-A0AB39RPX2-F1
#
_entry.id   AF-A0AB39RPX2-F1
#
_cell.length_a   1.000
_cell.length_b   1.000
_cell.length_c   1.000
_cell.angle_alpha   90.00
_cell.angle_beta   90.00
_cell.angle_gamma   90.00
#
_symmetry.space_group_name_H-M   'P 1'
#
loop_
_entity.id
_entity.type
_entity.pdbx_description
1 polymer ?
#
loop_
_entity_poly.entity_id
_entity_poly.type
_entity_poly.pdbx_seq_one_letter_code
_entity_poly.pdbx_strand_id
1 'polypeptide(L)'
;MIVLPHDLDLPDHDTVLGQAIPFDRARWIPALPDATWWPAELDSCPLVGKWPRVDRRTVLSIAHKADTVEGRRHLLVAVLVWGTGTKARSVGRSAQIFRHSSDTDIDARLDAALAALRERGATEAYWAFNNDQHIPYLGAAFFTKVLYFAGGESPARPYRPVILDSVVSRALKDQGAVDTSWPENGWTTDQYRQYLEGVQDYAQKRGVLPEQVEAALFSHGKQQP
;
A
#
# COMPACT_ATOMS: atom_id res chain seq x y z
N MET A 1 20.79 -4.73 7.77
CA MET A 1 20.64 -5.30 6.40
C MET A 1 19.66 -6.44 6.50
N ILE A 2 18.55 -6.38 5.76
CA ILE A 2 17.53 -7.43 5.78
C ILE A 2 18.02 -8.59 4.91
N VAL A 3 18.06 -9.79 5.48
CA VAL A 3 18.48 -11.02 4.78
C VAL A 3 17.30 -11.97 4.75
N LEU A 4 16.66 -12.11 3.59
CA LEU A 4 15.52 -12.99 3.41
C LEU A 4 15.97 -14.45 3.19
N PRO A 5 15.19 -15.44 3.65
CA PRO A 5 15.54 -16.85 3.48
C PRO A 5 15.49 -17.26 2.00
N HIS A 6 16.40 -18.13 1.58
CA HIS A 6 16.58 -18.49 0.17
C HIS A 6 15.39 -19.24 -0.46
N ASP A 7 14.48 -19.77 0.35
CA ASP A 7 13.42 -20.72 -0.02
C ASP A 7 12.00 -20.14 0.09
N LEU A 8 11.83 -18.82 0.03
CA LEU A 8 10.49 -18.22 -0.10
C LEU A 8 9.74 -18.83 -1.28
N ASP A 9 8.50 -19.26 -1.03
CA ASP A 9 7.55 -19.67 -2.05
C ASP A 9 7.03 -18.43 -2.77
N LEU A 10 7.56 -18.18 -3.96
CA LEU A 10 7.32 -16.97 -4.73
C LEU A 10 6.11 -17.18 -5.66
N PRO A 11 4.98 -16.47 -5.46
CA PRO A 11 3.87 -16.54 -6.39
C PRO A 11 4.27 -15.94 -7.74
N ASP A 12 3.60 -16.38 -8.82
CA ASP A 12 3.72 -15.71 -10.11
C ASP A 12 3.12 -14.29 -10.06
N HIS A 13 3.51 -13.45 -11.03
CA HIS A 13 3.07 -12.06 -11.09
C HIS A 13 1.54 -11.93 -11.22
N ASP A 14 0.90 -12.82 -11.97
CA ASP A 14 -0.55 -12.80 -12.19
C ASP A 14 -1.33 -13.05 -10.88
N THR A 15 -0.81 -13.94 -10.03
CA THR A 15 -1.32 -14.23 -8.70
C THR A 15 -1.16 -13.02 -7.77
N VAL A 16 -0.02 -12.32 -7.82
CA VAL A 16 0.16 -11.07 -7.07
C VAL A 16 -0.87 -10.03 -7.48
N LEU A 17 -1.01 -9.80 -8.78
CA LEU A 17 -1.95 -8.84 -9.34
C LEU A 17 -3.42 -9.19 -9.03
N GLY A 18 -3.74 -10.49 -8.94
CA GLY A 18 -5.06 -11.00 -8.56
C GLY A 18 -5.37 -11.00 -7.07
N GLN A 19 -4.46 -10.50 -6.22
CA GLN A 19 -4.68 -10.43 -4.78
C GLN A 19 -5.85 -9.49 -4.44
N ALA A 20 -7.01 -10.09 -4.19
CA ALA A 20 -8.27 -9.38 -4.01
C ALA A 20 -8.74 -9.32 -2.55
N ILE A 21 -9.20 -8.15 -2.11
CA ILE A 21 -9.73 -7.91 -0.75
C ILE A 21 -11.23 -7.55 -0.85
N PRO A 22 -12.11 -8.14 -0.02
CA PRO A 22 -13.52 -7.79 -0.03
C PRO A 22 -13.74 -6.42 0.61
N PHE A 23 -14.70 -5.65 0.11
CA PHE A 23 -15.07 -4.36 0.68
C PHE A 23 -16.58 -4.15 0.72
N ASP A 24 -17.03 -3.25 1.59
CA ASP A 24 -18.44 -2.92 1.75
C ASP A 24 -18.69 -1.49 1.30
N ARG A 25 -19.16 -1.32 0.06
CA ARG A 25 -19.47 -0.01 -0.53
C ARG A 25 -20.38 0.83 0.34
N ALA A 26 -21.42 0.23 0.94
CA ALA A 26 -22.39 0.94 1.76
C ALA A 26 -21.77 1.56 3.02
N ARG A 27 -20.61 1.07 3.46
CA ARG A 27 -19.85 1.64 4.58
C ARG A 27 -18.91 2.76 4.17
N TRP A 28 -18.44 2.76 2.92
CA TRP A 28 -17.52 3.77 2.41
C TRP A 28 -18.23 5.03 1.94
N ILE A 29 -19.32 4.90 1.19
CA ILE A 29 -20.01 6.06 0.58
C ILE A 29 -20.38 7.15 1.60
N PRO A 30 -20.98 6.84 2.78
CA PRO A 30 -21.32 7.87 3.76
C PRO A 30 -20.11 8.47 4.49
N ALA A 31 -18.93 7.88 4.33
CA ALA A 31 -17.72 8.26 5.03
C ALA A 31 -16.79 9.18 4.21
N LEU A 32 -17.06 9.33 2.92
CA LEU A 32 -16.32 10.21 2.02
C LEU A 32 -16.78 11.68 2.16
N PRO A 33 -15.93 12.67 1.84
CA PRO A 33 -16.31 14.07 1.85
C PRO A 33 -17.50 14.37 0.91
N ASP A 34 -17.44 13.83 -0.31
CA ASP A 34 -18.53 13.86 -1.28
C ASP A 34 -18.41 12.69 -2.29
N ALA A 35 -19.37 12.58 -3.21
CA ALA A 35 -19.45 11.47 -4.16
C ALA A 35 -18.32 11.45 -5.21
N THR A 36 -17.66 12.57 -5.48
CA THR A 36 -16.56 12.67 -6.46
C THR A 36 -15.30 11.94 -6.01
N TRP A 37 -15.17 11.67 -4.71
CA TRP A 37 -14.05 10.91 -4.16
C TRP A 37 -14.11 9.41 -4.49
N TRP A 38 -15.27 8.88 -4.86
CA TRP A 38 -15.44 7.45 -5.13
C TRP A 38 -15.03 7.10 -6.57
N PRO A 39 -14.02 6.24 -6.78
CA PRO A 39 -13.68 5.74 -8.11
C PRO A 39 -14.72 4.74 -8.60
N ALA A 40 -15.31 5.01 -9.77
CA ALA A 40 -16.37 4.20 -10.36
C ALA A 40 -15.93 2.77 -10.71
N GLU A 41 -14.63 2.54 -10.89
CA GLU A 41 -14.04 1.21 -11.12
C GLU A 41 -14.34 0.25 -9.97
N LEU A 42 -14.48 0.75 -8.73
CA LEU A 42 -14.85 -0.08 -7.58
C LEU A 42 -16.28 -0.63 -7.71
N ASP A 43 -17.18 0.07 -8.39
CA ASP A 43 -18.55 -0.41 -8.61
C ASP A 43 -18.60 -1.56 -9.63
N SER A 44 -17.53 -1.73 -10.42
CA SER A 44 -17.38 -2.82 -11.39
C SER A 44 -16.63 -4.03 -10.83
N CYS A 45 -16.19 -3.99 -9.57
CA CYS A 45 -15.50 -5.11 -8.95
C CYS A 45 -16.39 -6.36 -8.86
N PRO A 46 -15.84 -7.57 -9.12
CA PRO A 46 -16.61 -8.80 -9.11
C PRO A 46 -17.18 -9.09 -7.71
N LEU A 47 -18.47 -9.44 -7.66
CA LEU A 47 -19.14 -9.91 -6.45
C LEU A 47 -18.79 -11.37 -6.19
N VAL A 48 -18.04 -11.63 -5.13
CA VAL A 48 -17.68 -12.99 -4.71
C VAL A 48 -18.19 -13.21 -3.29
N GLY A 49 -19.28 -13.98 -3.17
CA GLY A 49 -20.01 -14.14 -1.92
C GLY A 49 -20.81 -12.89 -1.58
N LYS A 50 -20.67 -12.38 -0.36
CA LYS A 50 -21.46 -11.24 0.15
C LYS A 50 -20.98 -9.87 -0.34
N TRP A 51 -19.70 -9.74 -0.67
CA TRP A 51 -19.07 -8.44 -0.91
C TRP A 51 -18.30 -8.43 -2.23
N PRO A 52 -18.28 -7.30 -2.96
CA PRO A 52 -17.35 -7.12 -4.07
C PRO A 52 -15.91 -7.23 -3.58
N ARG A 53 -15.01 -7.66 -4.46
CA ARG A 53 -13.58 -7.78 -4.15
C ARG A 53 -12.77 -6.93 -5.12
N VAL A 54 -11.94 -6.06 -4.57
CA VAL A 54 -11.01 -5.23 -5.34
C VAL A 54 -9.63 -5.90 -5.35
N ASP A 55 -9.06 -6.12 -6.53
CA ASP A 55 -7.72 -6.68 -6.72
C ASP A 55 -6.67 -5.60 -6.99
N ARG A 56 -5.39 -5.98 -7.05
CA ARG A 56 -4.31 -5.02 -7.30
C ARG A 56 -4.43 -4.41 -8.70
N ARG A 57 -4.85 -5.18 -9.71
CA ARG A 57 -5.06 -4.66 -11.08
C ARG A 57 -6.04 -3.50 -11.10
N THR A 58 -7.15 -3.62 -10.39
CA THR A 58 -8.15 -2.57 -10.29
C THR A 58 -7.57 -1.32 -9.65
N VAL A 59 -6.84 -1.46 -8.53
CA VAL A 59 -6.22 -0.29 -7.86
C VAL A 59 -5.12 0.34 -8.71
N LEU A 60 -4.30 -0.45 -9.41
CA LEU A 60 -3.31 0.04 -10.38
C LEU A 60 -3.98 0.82 -11.53
N SER A 61 -5.09 0.30 -12.06
CA SER A 61 -5.87 1.00 -13.10
C SER A 61 -6.39 2.36 -12.63
N ILE A 62 -6.82 2.45 -11.37
CA ILE A 62 -7.21 3.73 -10.75
C ILE A 62 -5.99 4.64 -10.59
N ALA A 63 -4.87 4.08 -10.14
CA ALA A 63 -3.63 4.81 -9.90
C ALA A 63 -3.04 5.48 -11.16
N HIS A 64 -3.26 4.90 -12.35
CA HIS A 64 -2.83 5.51 -13.62
C HIS A 64 -3.41 6.90 -13.89
N LYS A 65 -4.46 7.31 -13.17
CA LYS A 65 -5.11 8.62 -13.32
C LYS A 65 -4.60 9.66 -12.30
N ALA A 66 -3.65 9.29 -11.44
CA ALA A 66 -3.19 10.08 -10.28
C ALA A 66 -2.36 11.34 -10.64
N ASP A 67 -2.23 11.69 -11.92
CA ASP A 67 -1.66 12.97 -12.33
C ASP A 67 -2.62 14.15 -12.11
N THR A 68 -3.92 13.87 -11.95
CA THR A 68 -4.95 14.86 -11.61
C THR A 68 -5.29 14.86 -10.12
N VAL A 69 -5.87 15.94 -9.61
CA VAL A 69 -6.36 16.02 -8.22
C VAL A 69 -7.39 14.93 -7.95
N GLU A 70 -8.40 14.79 -8.82
CA GLU A 70 -9.42 13.75 -8.72
C GLU A 70 -8.82 12.34 -8.71
N GLY A 71 -7.87 12.06 -9.61
CA GLY A 71 -7.19 10.78 -9.65
C GLY A 71 -6.36 10.46 -8.40
N ARG A 72 -5.75 11.46 -7.75
CA ARG A 72 -5.06 11.27 -6.46
C ARG A 72 -6.03 10.93 -5.34
N ARG A 73 -7.20 11.58 -5.31
CA ARG A 73 -8.28 11.26 -4.38
C ARG A 73 -8.79 9.83 -4.60
N HIS A 74 -9.02 9.46 -5.86
CA HIS A 74 -9.44 8.11 -6.25
C HIS A 74 -8.40 7.05 -5.85
N LEU A 75 -7.11 7.31 -6.08
CA LEU A 75 -6.03 6.45 -5.62
C LEU A 75 -6.07 6.26 -4.09
N LEU A 76 -6.16 7.36 -3.33
CA LEU A 76 -6.24 7.28 -1.87
C LEU A 76 -7.45 6.43 -1.43
N VAL A 77 -8.63 6.68 -1.99
CA VAL A 77 -9.84 5.91 -1.66
C VAL A 77 -9.69 4.44 -2.04
N ALA A 78 -9.17 4.12 -3.22
CA ALA A 78 -8.96 2.74 -3.65
C ALA A 78 -7.98 2.00 -2.73
N VAL A 79 -6.91 2.66 -2.28
CA VAL A 79 -5.95 2.13 -1.30
C VAL A 79 -6.59 1.89 0.06
N LEU A 80 -7.40 2.84 0.54
CA LEU A 80 -8.11 2.70 1.81
C LEU A 80 -9.10 1.52 1.73
N VAL A 81 -9.86 1.40 0.64
CA VAL A 81 -10.81 0.31 0.40
C VAL A 81 -10.09 -1.04 0.38
N TRP A 82 -9.02 -1.17 -0.42
CA TRP A 82 -8.23 -2.39 -0.56
C TRP A 82 -7.52 -2.79 0.74
N GLY A 83 -6.98 -1.84 1.50
CA GLY A 83 -6.24 -2.12 2.74
C GLY A 83 -7.10 -2.36 3.99
N THR A 84 -8.40 -2.03 3.96
CA THR A 84 -9.25 -2.03 5.17
C THR A 84 -10.11 -3.29 5.32
N GLY A 85 -10.59 -3.84 4.20
CA GLY A 85 -11.57 -4.93 4.21
C GLY A 85 -12.99 -4.46 4.55
N THR A 86 -13.82 -5.38 5.07
CA THR A 86 -15.25 -5.13 5.23
C THR A 86 -15.67 -4.63 6.62
N LYS A 87 -14.85 -4.78 7.67
CA LYS A 87 -15.28 -4.53 9.06
C LYS A 87 -15.60 -3.05 9.32
N ALA A 88 -16.78 -2.76 9.88
CA ALA A 88 -17.25 -1.39 10.15
C ALA A 88 -16.27 -0.58 11.01
N ARG A 89 -15.70 -1.20 12.06
CA ARG A 89 -14.69 -0.56 12.91
C ARG A 89 -13.44 -0.17 12.11
N SER A 90 -13.00 -1.01 11.18
CA SER A 90 -11.82 -0.74 10.35
C SER A 90 -12.11 0.40 9.37
N VAL A 91 -13.26 0.37 8.68
CA VAL A 91 -13.71 1.47 7.80
C VAL A 91 -13.82 2.78 8.57
N GLY A 92 -14.44 2.76 9.75
CA GLY A 92 -14.57 3.94 10.59
C GLY A 92 -13.22 4.53 11.03
N ARG A 93 -12.21 3.70 11.28
CA ARG A 93 -10.84 4.15 11.61
C ARG A 93 -10.14 4.74 10.39
N SER A 94 -10.18 4.06 9.24
CA SER A 94 -9.54 4.55 8.01
C SER A 94 -10.20 5.85 7.51
N ALA A 95 -11.52 5.98 7.64
CA ALA A 95 -12.26 7.18 7.28
C ALA A 95 -12.04 8.38 8.22
N GLN A 96 -11.26 8.25 9.31
CA GLN A 96 -10.92 9.40 10.16
C GLN A 96 -10.12 10.46 9.40
N ILE A 97 -9.41 10.06 8.34
CA ILE A 97 -8.68 10.95 7.44
C ILE A 97 -9.56 12.12 6.95
N PHE A 98 -10.77 11.81 6.46
CA PHE A 98 -11.72 12.78 5.91
C PHE A 98 -12.36 13.67 6.98
N ARG A 99 -12.29 13.29 8.26
CA ARG A 99 -12.82 14.09 9.38
C ARG A 99 -11.78 15.01 10.02
N HIS A 100 -10.51 14.73 9.79
CA HIS A 100 -9.40 15.39 10.48
C HIS A 100 -8.42 16.07 9.52
N SER A 101 -8.77 16.15 8.24
CA SER A 101 -8.00 16.85 7.22
C SER A 101 -8.98 17.46 6.23
N SER A 102 -8.72 18.68 5.82
CA SER A 102 -9.51 19.30 4.75
C SER A 102 -9.16 18.65 3.41
N ASP A 103 -10.10 18.66 2.47
CA ASP A 103 -9.88 18.18 1.11
C ASP A 103 -8.64 18.82 0.47
N THR A 104 -8.47 20.14 0.62
CA THR A 104 -7.31 20.89 0.12
C THR A 104 -6.00 20.42 0.76
N ASP A 105 -5.98 20.13 2.07
CA ASP A 105 -4.79 19.63 2.75
C ASP A 105 -4.42 18.22 2.27
N ILE A 106 -5.42 17.34 2.08
CA ILE A 106 -5.21 15.99 1.55
C ILE A 106 -4.62 16.09 0.14
N ASP A 107 -5.20 16.91 -0.73
CA ASP A 107 -4.75 17.10 -2.10
C ASP A 107 -3.31 17.59 -2.18
N ALA A 108 -2.97 18.63 -1.41
CA ALA A 108 -1.63 19.22 -1.40
C ALA A 108 -0.58 18.22 -0.89
N ARG A 109 -0.89 17.46 0.16
CA ARG A 109 0.04 16.48 0.75
C ARG A 109 0.24 15.26 -0.16
N LEU A 110 -0.84 14.77 -0.79
CA LEU A 110 -0.74 13.71 -1.79
C LEU A 110 0.08 14.16 -2.99
N ASP A 111 -0.17 15.36 -3.51
CA ASP A 111 0.59 15.90 -4.65
C ASP A 111 2.09 16.00 -4.34
N ALA A 112 2.44 16.58 -3.18
CA ALA A 112 3.83 16.73 -2.75
C ALA A 112 4.54 15.38 -2.54
N ALA A 113 3.88 14.40 -1.92
CA ALA A 113 4.47 13.08 -1.68
C ALA A 113 4.60 12.27 -2.98
N LEU A 114 3.63 12.36 -3.90
CA LEU A 114 3.72 11.69 -5.20
C LEU A 114 4.71 12.38 -6.15
N ALA A 115 4.90 13.70 -6.04
CA ALA A 115 6.00 14.39 -6.70
C ALA A 115 7.35 13.88 -6.18
N ALA A 116 7.52 13.76 -4.86
CA ALA A 116 8.71 13.16 -4.26
C ALA A 116 8.97 11.74 -4.77
N LEU A 117 7.93 10.93 -4.92
CA LEU A 117 8.02 9.58 -5.47
C LEU A 117 8.56 9.58 -6.90
N ARG A 118 8.03 10.44 -7.77
CA ARG A 118 8.45 10.55 -9.17
C ARG A 118 9.87 11.09 -9.32
N GLU A 119 10.25 12.06 -8.51
CA GLU A 119 11.50 12.80 -8.68
C GLU A 119 12.68 12.17 -7.93
N ARG A 120 12.43 11.62 -6.73
CA ARG A 120 13.48 11.22 -5.79
C ARG A 120 13.40 9.76 -5.37
N GLY A 121 12.20 9.16 -5.46
CA GLY A 121 12.01 7.74 -5.22
C GLY A 121 11.20 7.42 -3.97
N ALA A 122 11.05 6.12 -3.72
CA ALA A 122 10.16 5.58 -2.70
C ALA A 122 10.56 5.99 -1.28
N THR A 123 11.86 6.07 -0.98
CA THR A 123 12.37 6.40 0.36
C THR A 123 12.05 7.84 0.74
N GLU A 124 12.23 8.77 -0.19
CA GLU A 124 11.97 10.20 -0.03
C GLU A 124 10.47 10.48 0.03
N ALA A 125 9.66 9.76 -0.74
CA ALA A 125 8.21 9.84 -0.65
C ALA A 125 7.68 9.28 0.68
N TYR A 126 8.27 8.18 1.17
CA TYR A 126 7.99 7.67 2.52
C TYR A 126 8.35 8.72 3.58
N TRP A 127 9.54 9.32 3.48
CA TRP A 127 9.96 10.39 4.39
C TRP A 127 8.97 11.56 4.37
N ALA A 128 8.52 11.99 3.19
CA ALA A 128 7.53 13.06 3.06
C ALA A 128 6.25 12.72 3.82
N PHE A 129 5.65 11.55 3.60
CA PHE A 129 4.45 11.11 4.32
C PHE A 129 4.67 10.92 5.83
N ASN A 130 5.88 10.56 6.24
CA ASN A 130 6.19 10.33 7.65
C ASN A 130 6.56 11.63 8.41
N ASN A 131 6.72 12.75 7.70
CA ASN A 131 7.13 14.05 8.26
C ASN A 131 6.24 15.17 7.69
N ASP A 132 6.78 16.03 6.82
CA ASP A 132 6.16 17.31 6.44
C ASP A 132 4.84 17.16 5.67
N GLN A 133 4.69 16.06 4.92
CA GLN A 133 3.48 15.74 4.14
C GLN A 133 2.60 14.70 4.83
N HIS A 134 2.72 14.57 6.16
CA HIS A 134 1.87 13.68 6.95
C HIS A 134 0.39 14.04 6.82
N ILE A 135 -0.43 13.05 6.47
CA ILE A 135 -1.88 13.18 6.48
C ILE A 135 -2.40 12.50 7.76
N PRO A 136 -3.06 13.23 8.68
CA PRO A 136 -3.66 12.67 9.87
C PRO A 136 -4.44 11.37 9.61
N TYR A 137 -4.19 10.36 10.44
CA TYR A 137 -4.79 9.01 10.35
C TYR A 137 -4.38 8.16 9.14
N LEU A 138 -3.53 8.65 8.25
CA LEU A 138 -2.89 7.85 7.21
C LEU A 138 -1.58 7.25 7.73
N GLY A 139 -1.66 6.08 8.37
CA GLY A 139 -0.49 5.41 8.93
C GLY A 139 0.44 4.80 7.87
N ALA A 140 1.66 4.44 8.29
CA ALA A 140 2.72 3.89 7.43
C ALA A 140 2.29 2.74 6.53
N ALA A 141 1.50 1.80 7.04
CA ALA A 141 1.01 0.67 6.26
C ALA A 141 0.09 1.07 5.08
N PHE A 142 -0.57 2.23 5.16
CA PHE A 142 -1.43 2.74 4.08
C PHE A 142 -0.65 3.61 3.11
N PHE A 143 0.23 4.48 3.59
CA PHE A 143 1.01 5.28 2.64
C PHE A 143 2.03 4.43 1.86
N THR A 144 2.56 3.32 2.40
CA THR A 144 3.36 2.37 1.57
C THR A 144 2.51 1.74 0.46
N LYS A 145 1.22 1.50 0.68
CA LYS A 145 0.27 1.07 -0.35
C LYS A 145 0.06 2.17 -1.39
N VAL A 146 -0.13 3.42 -0.97
CA VAL A 146 -0.20 4.57 -1.90
C VAL A 146 1.05 4.62 -2.78
N LEU A 147 2.25 4.50 -2.19
CA LEU A 147 3.51 4.51 -2.94
C LEU A 147 3.63 3.32 -3.91
N TYR A 148 3.26 2.11 -3.49
CA TYR A 148 3.25 0.93 -4.35
C TYR A 148 2.37 1.13 -5.59
N PHE A 149 1.11 1.54 -5.39
CA PHE A 149 0.17 1.69 -6.50
C PHE A 149 0.49 2.90 -7.39
N ALA A 150 0.95 4.02 -6.82
CA ALA A 150 1.38 5.18 -7.60
C ALA A 150 2.70 4.94 -8.35
N GLY A 151 3.59 4.09 -7.81
CA GLY A 151 4.85 3.73 -8.46
C GLY A 151 4.65 2.79 -9.65
N GLY A 152 3.56 2.01 -9.66
CA GLY A 152 3.17 1.12 -10.75
C GLY A 152 4.29 0.16 -11.17
N GLU A 153 4.47 0.03 -12.49
CA GLU A 153 5.54 -0.78 -13.11
C GLU A 153 6.82 0.03 -13.37
N SER A 154 6.91 1.28 -12.87
CA SER A 154 8.03 2.17 -13.19
C SER A 154 9.37 1.56 -12.73
N PRO A 155 10.35 1.36 -13.63
CA PRO A 155 11.65 0.80 -13.28
C PRO A 155 12.42 1.80 -12.40
N ALA A 156 12.70 1.35 -11.18
CA ALA A 156 13.04 2.10 -9.97
C ALA A 156 14.18 3.13 -10.04
N ARG A 157 14.09 4.16 -9.17
CA ARG A 157 15.27 4.77 -8.53
C ARG A 157 15.04 5.08 -7.04
N PRO A 158 15.98 4.70 -6.14
CA PRO A 158 16.85 3.52 -6.25
C PRO A 158 16.06 2.20 -6.12
N TYR A 159 14.88 2.22 -5.51
CA TYR A 159 14.09 1.01 -5.27
C TYR A 159 12.63 1.14 -5.71
N ARG A 160 12.05 0.04 -6.24
CA ARG A 160 10.62 -0.02 -6.57
C ARG A 160 9.84 -0.06 -5.26
N PRO A 161 8.83 0.81 -5.04
CA PRO A 161 8.06 0.74 -3.82
C PRO A 161 7.35 -0.62 -3.72
N VAL A 162 7.40 -1.23 -2.54
CA VAL A 162 6.61 -2.42 -2.18
C VAL A 162 5.93 -2.20 -0.84
N ILE A 163 4.85 -2.91 -0.58
CA ILE A 163 4.03 -2.71 0.60
C ILE A 163 4.77 -3.22 1.84
N LEU A 164 4.79 -2.41 2.90
CA LEU A 164 5.19 -2.82 4.25
C LEU A 164 4.01 -2.59 5.18
N ASP A 165 3.46 -3.67 5.73
CA ASP A 165 2.44 -3.65 6.76
C ASP A 165 2.75 -4.63 7.89
N SER A 166 1.86 -4.73 8.88
CA SER A 166 2.10 -5.58 10.05
C SER A 166 2.18 -7.07 9.71
N VAL A 167 1.54 -7.52 8.62
CA VAL A 167 1.60 -8.91 8.18
C VAL A 167 2.98 -9.19 7.59
N VAL A 168 3.46 -8.33 6.70
CA VAL A 168 4.82 -8.42 6.15
C VAL A 168 5.87 -8.30 7.25
N SER A 169 5.72 -7.34 8.16
CA SER A 169 6.64 -7.15 9.29
C SER A 169 6.70 -8.38 10.20
N ARG A 170 5.56 -9.04 10.46
CA ARG A 170 5.53 -10.31 11.19
C ARG A 170 6.32 -11.40 10.47
N ALA A 171 6.17 -11.51 9.15
CA ALA A 171 6.91 -12.48 8.37
C ALA A 171 8.43 -12.24 8.40
N LEU A 172 8.86 -10.99 8.29
CA LEU A 172 10.28 -10.62 8.41
C LEU A 172 10.87 -11.07 9.76
N LYS A 173 10.13 -10.87 10.85
CA LYS A 173 10.55 -11.31 12.19
C LYS A 173 10.61 -12.82 12.31
N ASP A 174 9.55 -13.50 11.88
CA ASP A 174 9.42 -14.95 11.99
C ASP A 174 10.51 -15.69 11.21
N GLN A 175 10.91 -15.13 10.06
CA GLN A 175 12.00 -15.67 9.24
C GLN A 175 13.40 -15.27 9.73
N GLY A 176 13.52 -14.51 10.83
CA GLY A 176 14.79 -14.01 11.33
C GLY A 176 15.49 -13.02 10.40
N ALA A 177 14.76 -12.42 9.45
CA ALA A 177 15.31 -11.49 8.47
C ALA A 177 15.60 -10.10 9.05
N VAL A 178 14.99 -9.79 10.20
CA VAL A 178 15.16 -8.59 11.00
C VAL A 178 15.36 -8.98 12.46
N ASP A 179 15.92 -8.06 13.26
CA ASP A 179 16.04 -8.25 14.70
C ASP A 179 14.67 -8.23 15.41
N THR A 180 14.64 -8.70 16.66
CA THR A 180 13.42 -8.77 17.48
C THR A 180 12.84 -7.40 17.84
N SER A 181 13.62 -6.32 17.74
CA SER A 181 13.20 -4.95 18.02
C SER A 181 12.51 -4.28 16.82
N TRP A 182 12.53 -4.90 15.64
CA TRP A 182 11.81 -4.42 14.47
C TRP A 182 10.34 -4.14 14.81
N PRO A 183 9.76 -2.99 14.44
CA PRO A 183 8.40 -2.67 14.86
C PRO A 183 7.35 -3.34 13.96
N GLU A 184 6.17 -3.60 14.52
CA GLU A 184 5.02 -4.12 13.74
C GLU A 184 4.32 -3.04 12.90
N ASN A 185 4.55 -1.77 13.22
CA ASN A 185 3.95 -0.61 12.55
C ASN A 185 4.81 0.64 12.81
N GLY A 186 4.56 1.72 12.06
CA GLY A 186 5.23 3.01 12.30
C GLY A 186 6.73 2.98 12.01
N TRP A 187 7.14 2.28 10.95
CA TRP A 187 8.55 2.15 10.57
C TRP A 187 9.19 3.52 10.32
N THR A 188 10.46 3.66 10.65
CA THR A 188 11.24 4.83 10.26
C THR A 188 11.50 4.83 8.75
N THR A 189 11.86 5.98 8.20
CA THR A 189 12.33 6.08 6.80
C THR A 189 13.48 5.12 6.53
N ASP A 190 14.43 4.99 7.45
CA ASP A 190 15.57 4.09 7.27
C ASP A 190 15.16 2.62 7.30
N GLN A 191 14.22 2.24 8.17
CA GLN A 191 13.66 0.88 8.18
C GLN A 191 12.95 0.56 6.86
N TYR A 192 12.14 1.47 6.34
CA TYR A 192 11.51 1.27 5.04
C TYR A 192 12.55 1.17 3.91
N ARG A 193 13.59 2.01 3.91
CA ARG A 193 14.71 1.92 2.95
C ARG A 193 15.40 0.55 3.01
N GLN A 194 15.75 0.07 4.20
CA GLN A 194 16.38 -1.24 4.39
C GLN A 194 15.48 -2.38 3.91
N TYR A 195 14.17 -2.26 4.10
CA TYR A 195 13.18 -3.21 3.60
C TYR A 195 13.14 -3.25 2.06
N LEU A 196 13.06 -2.09 1.42
CA LEU A 196 13.09 -2.00 -0.05
C LEU A 196 14.40 -2.58 -0.62
N GLU A 197 15.53 -2.25 0.00
CA GLU A 197 16.85 -2.75 -0.40
C GLU A 197 16.93 -4.28 -0.33
N GLY A 198 16.52 -4.87 0.80
CA GLY A 198 16.55 -6.33 0.99
C GLY A 198 15.60 -7.08 0.07
N VAL A 199 14.38 -6.55 -0.14
CA VAL A 199 13.40 -7.14 -1.06
C VAL A 199 13.91 -7.08 -2.51
N GLN A 200 14.49 -5.96 -2.91
CA GLN A 200 14.97 -5.78 -4.28
C GLN A 200 16.21 -6.63 -4.57
N ASP A 201 17.17 -6.71 -3.64
CA ASP A 201 18.34 -7.58 -3.75
C ASP A 201 17.91 -9.06 -3.87
N TYR A 202 16.94 -9.49 -3.06
CA TYR A 202 16.38 -10.83 -3.15
C TYR A 202 15.70 -11.09 -4.50
N ALA A 203 14.83 -10.18 -4.94
CA ALA A 203 14.12 -10.28 -6.20
C ALA A 203 15.09 -10.37 -7.39
N GLN A 204 16.15 -9.55 -7.38
CA GLN A 204 17.21 -9.57 -8.39
C GLN A 204 17.94 -10.92 -8.41
N LYS A 205 18.33 -11.45 -7.25
CA LYS A 205 18.99 -12.77 -7.13
C LYS A 205 18.12 -13.93 -7.61
N ARG A 206 16.80 -13.82 -7.46
CA ARG A 206 15.82 -14.85 -7.85
C ARG A 206 15.25 -14.65 -9.26
N GLY A 207 15.54 -13.52 -9.92
CA GLY A 207 15.01 -13.21 -11.26
C GLY A 207 13.50 -12.95 -11.28
N VAL A 208 12.95 -12.34 -10.22
CA VAL A 208 11.52 -12.04 -10.08
C VAL A 208 11.29 -10.55 -9.79
N LEU A 209 10.03 -10.11 -9.72
CA LEU A 209 9.69 -8.75 -9.32
C LEU A 209 9.68 -8.60 -7.79
N PRO A 210 10.05 -7.41 -7.25
CA PRO A 210 9.98 -7.11 -5.81
C PRO A 210 8.61 -7.40 -5.16
N GLU A 211 7.52 -7.16 -5.89
CA GLU A 211 6.16 -7.42 -5.38
C GLU A 211 5.82 -8.91 -5.21
N GLN A 212 6.50 -9.80 -5.94
CA GLN A 212 6.34 -11.24 -5.73
C GLN A 212 6.98 -11.67 -4.40
N VAL A 213 8.10 -11.05 -4.03
CA VAL A 213 8.75 -11.27 -2.73
C VAL A 213 7.89 -10.70 -1.59
N GLU A 214 7.35 -9.49 -1.75
CA GLU A 214 6.41 -8.91 -0.78
C GLU A 214 5.15 -9.78 -0.62
N ALA A 215 4.58 -10.30 -1.72
CA ALA A 215 3.42 -11.17 -1.66
C ALA A 215 3.71 -12.53 -0.98
N ALA A 216 4.91 -13.08 -1.16
CA ALA A 216 5.37 -14.27 -0.44
C ALA A 216 5.45 -14.00 1.07
N LEU A 217 6.09 -12.88 1.47
CA LEU A 217 6.16 -12.45 2.87
C LEU A 217 4.77 -12.24 3.46
N PHE A 218 3.87 -11.57 2.73
CA PHE A 218 2.50 -11.35 3.18
C PHE A 218 1.73 -12.67 3.38
N SER A 219 1.91 -13.63 2.48
CA SER A 219 1.26 -14.95 2.57
C SER A 219 1.78 -15.74 3.77
N HIS A 220 3.09 -15.72 4.01
CA HIS A 220 3.72 -16.30 5.20
C HIS A 220 3.20 -15.65 6.48
N GLY A 221 3.22 -14.32 6.57
CA GLY A 221 2.79 -13.58 7.75
C GLY A 221 1.31 -13.74 8.11
N LYS A 222 0.46 -14.13 7.14
CA LYS A 222 -0.95 -14.48 7.38
C LYS A 222 -1.14 -15.85 8.04
N GLN A 223 -0.19 -16.76 7.88
CA GLN A 223 -0.23 -18.08 8.50
C GLN A 223 0.27 -18.03 9.94
N GLN A 224 0.96 -16.96 10.32
CA GLN A 224 1.44 -16.73 11.67
C GLN A 224 0.35 -16.16 12.58
N PRO A 225 0.28 -16.61 13.85
CA PRO A 225 -0.73 -16.18 14.81
C PRO A 225 -0.68 -14.68 15.18
#